data_AF-A0A6A9QIP3-F1
#
_entry.id   AF-A0A6A9QIP3-F1
#
_cell.length_a   1.000
_cell.length_b   1.000
_cell.length_c   1.000
_cell.angle_alpha   90.00
_cell.angle_beta   90.00
_cell.angle_gamma   90.00
#
_symmetry.space_group_name_H-M   'P 1'
#
loop_
_entity.id
_entity.type
_entity.pdbx_description
1 polymer ?
#
loop_
_entity_poly.entity_id
_entity_poly.type
_entity_poly.pdbx_seq_one_letter_code
_entity_poly.pdbx_strand_id
1 'polypeptide(L)'
;MRISEFLFSHGSLVSIYGVAGSGKTSIAMQVSNELSPSILIADEGDFEKRSFKSSQVYFAEVSSTFEIFKACLSLPPGLRLISVDPVNGHYRMERSSLDFLKLMTLLRSISQSGIKVLLTWNITWNDKVSGEKFMRRFSDDIFMVNGKTLIGNLRECDFRITKDKVIGCL
;
A
#
# COMPACT_ATOMS: atom_id res chain seq x y z
N MET A 1 17.94 -3.45 -7.94
CA MET A 1 17.22 -4.17 -6.86
C MET A 1 15.73 -4.07 -7.14
N ARG A 2 14.89 -5.08 -6.82
CA ARG A 2 13.43 -4.94 -7.01
C ARG A 2 12.87 -3.94 -5.99
N ILE A 3 11.84 -3.20 -6.35
CA ILE A 3 11.25 -2.22 -5.43
C ILE A 3 10.61 -2.89 -4.22
N SER A 4 10.03 -4.09 -4.41
CA SER A 4 9.52 -4.93 -3.32
C SER A 4 10.60 -5.41 -2.35
N GLU A 5 11.81 -5.71 -2.82
CA GLU A 5 12.95 -6.10 -1.97
C GLU A 5 13.40 -4.93 -1.09
N PHE A 6 13.48 -3.72 -1.66
CA PHE A 6 13.81 -2.51 -0.91
C PHE A 6 12.78 -2.24 0.20
N LEU A 7 11.50 -2.16 -0.17
CA LEU A 7 10.42 -1.82 0.74
C LEU A 7 10.30 -2.81 1.90
N PHE A 8 10.39 -4.11 1.63
CA PHE A 8 10.21 -5.17 2.64
C PHE A 8 11.52 -5.72 3.19
N SER A 9 12.62 -4.96 3.13
CA SER A 9 13.92 -5.40 3.66
C SER A 9 13.97 -5.47 5.19
N HIS A 10 13.10 -4.72 5.89
CA HIS A 10 13.11 -4.60 7.36
C HIS A 10 11.76 -4.89 8.03
N GLY A 11 10.79 -5.45 7.30
CA GLY A 11 9.47 -5.70 7.87
C GLY A 11 8.49 -6.29 6.87
N SER A 12 7.28 -6.59 7.36
CA SER A 12 6.19 -7.16 6.56
C SER A 12 4.98 -6.24 6.47
N LEU A 13 4.87 -5.19 7.29
CA LEU A 13 3.89 -4.12 7.12
C LEU A 13 4.61 -2.81 6.80
N VAL A 14 4.50 -2.34 5.56
CA VAL A 14 5.20 -1.17 5.05
C VAL A 14 4.20 -0.11 4.62
N SER A 15 4.47 1.13 4.98
CA SER A 15 3.67 2.28 4.57
C SER A 15 4.44 3.18 3.61
N ILE A 16 3.80 3.59 2.52
CA ILE A 16 4.30 4.64 1.62
C ILE A 16 3.35 5.84 1.64
N TYR A 17 3.86 7.05 1.75
CA TYR A 17 3.06 8.26 1.75
C TYR A 17 3.64 9.32 0.82
N GLY A 18 2.81 10.23 0.34
CA GLY A 18 3.21 11.19 -0.69
C GLY A 18 2.01 11.97 -1.22
N VAL A 19 2.29 13.06 -1.94
CA VAL A 19 1.26 13.86 -2.61
C VAL A 19 0.53 13.06 -3.69
N ALA A 20 -0.67 13.48 -4.08
CA ALA A 20 -1.37 12.89 -5.22
C ALA A 20 -0.50 13.01 -6.49
N GLY A 21 -0.52 11.98 -7.34
CA GLY A 21 0.31 11.95 -8.55
C GLY A 21 1.79 11.63 -8.34
N SER A 22 2.27 11.42 -7.11
CA SER A 22 3.69 11.09 -6.86
C SER A 22 4.10 9.69 -7.31
N GLY A 23 3.17 8.85 -7.77
CA GLY A 23 3.46 7.50 -8.25
C GLY A 23 3.25 6.37 -7.23
N LYS A 24 2.70 6.65 -6.04
CA LYS A 24 2.37 5.63 -5.01
C LYS A 24 1.59 4.44 -5.57
N THR A 25 0.52 4.72 -6.30
CA THR A 25 -0.31 3.72 -6.97
C THR A 25 0.50 2.87 -7.95
N SER A 26 1.36 3.49 -8.78
CA SER A 26 2.23 2.75 -9.71
C SER A 26 3.23 1.86 -8.98
N ILE A 27 3.78 2.32 -7.86
CA ILE A 27 4.65 1.52 -6.98
C ILE A 27 3.85 0.34 -6.40
N ALA A 28 2.66 0.59 -5.83
CA ALA A 28 1.83 -0.47 -5.26
C ALA A 28 1.48 -1.55 -6.30
N MET A 29 1.10 -1.16 -7.52
CA MET A 29 0.89 -2.10 -8.62
C MET A 29 2.14 -2.88 -8.99
N GLN A 30 3.30 -2.23 -9.06
CA GLN A 30 4.55 -2.92 -9.38
C GLN A 30 4.89 -3.95 -8.30
N VAL A 31 4.76 -3.57 -7.02
CA VAL A 31 5.01 -4.46 -5.88
C VAL A 31 4.03 -5.64 -5.90
N SER A 32 2.76 -5.41 -6.21
CA SER A 32 1.76 -6.48 -6.39
C SER A 32 2.12 -7.45 -7.52
N ASN A 33 2.66 -6.96 -8.64
CA ASN A 33 3.17 -7.82 -9.71
C ASN A 33 4.44 -8.59 -9.32
N GLU A 34 5.32 -8.00 -8.53
CA GLU A 34 6.57 -8.64 -8.09
C GLU A 34 6.34 -9.72 -7.00
N LEU A 35 5.29 -9.54 -6.18
CA LEU A 35 4.94 -10.41 -5.06
C LEU A 35 3.61 -11.15 -5.29
N SER A 36 3.44 -11.76 -6.47
CA SER A 36 2.30 -12.63 -6.76
C SER A 36 2.39 -14.00 -6.05
N PRO A 37 1.26 -14.62 -5.66
CA PRO A 37 -0.11 -14.10 -5.73
C PRO A 37 -0.33 -12.92 -4.78
N SER A 38 -1.02 -11.88 -5.24
CA SER A 38 -1.27 -10.65 -4.47
C SER A 38 -2.70 -10.18 -4.62
N ILE A 39 -3.18 -9.39 -3.67
CA ILE A 39 -4.46 -8.68 -3.79
C ILE A 39 -4.22 -7.18 -3.62
N LEU A 40 -4.85 -6.39 -4.47
CA LEU A 40 -4.90 -4.95 -4.39
C LEU A 40 -6.33 -4.52 -4.04
N ILE A 41 -6.45 -3.79 -2.93
CA ILE A 41 -7.71 -3.27 -2.39
C ILE A 41 -7.71 -1.75 -2.58
N ALA A 42 -8.67 -1.22 -3.33
CA ALA A 42 -8.73 0.21 -3.65
C ALA A 42 -10.13 0.67 -4.06
N ASP A 43 -10.31 1.99 -4.16
CA ASP A 43 -11.56 2.61 -4.58
C ASP A 43 -11.81 2.47 -6.09
N GLU A 44 -13.07 2.65 -6.49
CA GLU A 44 -13.54 2.59 -7.88
C GLU A 44 -12.78 3.58 -8.79
N GLY A 45 -12.39 3.13 -9.99
CA GLY A 45 -11.93 3.98 -11.09
C GLY A 45 -10.42 4.12 -11.32
N ASP A 46 -9.54 3.72 -10.38
CA ASP A 46 -8.09 3.94 -10.53
C ASP A 46 -7.36 2.81 -11.31
N PHE A 47 -7.93 1.60 -11.40
CA PHE A 47 -7.20 0.41 -11.84
C PHE A 47 -7.71 -0.28 -13.10
N GLU A 48 -8.96 -0.09 -13.52
CA GLU A 48 -9.53 -0.75 -14.71
C GLU A 48 -8.78 -0.42 -16.02
N LYS A 49 -7.98 0.65 -16.04
CA LYS A 49 -7.22 1.08 -17.23
C LYS A 49 -5.76 0.62 -17.25
N ARG A 50 -5.29 -0.16 -16.27
CA ARG A 50 -3.86 -0.48 -16.12
C ARG A 50 -3.62 -1.99 -16.19
N SER A 51 -2.87 -2.42 -17.21
CA SER A 51 -2.58 -3.83 -17.49
C SER A 51 -1.76 -4.47 -16.35
N PHE A 52 -2.37 -5.41 -15.63
CA PHE A 52 -1.63 -6.34 -14.78
C PHE A 52 -0.89 -7.33 -15.68
N LYS A 53 0.41 -7.53 -15.43
CA LYS A 53 1.22 -8.47 -16.21
C LYS A 53 1.10 -9.91 -15.73
N SER A 54 0.64 -10.11 -14.50
CA SER A 54 0.48 -11.42 -13.87
C SER A 54 -1.00 -11.73 -13.68
N SER A 55 -1.42 -12.95 -14.06
CA SER A 55 -2.78 -13.46 -13.85
C SER A 55 -3.11 -13.76 -12.38
N GLN A 56 -2.16 -13.56 -11.46
CA GLN A 56 -2.29 -13.87 -10.04
C GLN A 56 -2.35 -12.61 -9.16
N VAL A 57 -2.70 -11.46 -9.76
CA VAL A 57 -3.01 -10.25 -9.01
C VAL A 57 -4.52 -10.08 -8.97
N TYR A 58 -5.11 -10.25 -7.79
CA TYR A 58 -6.52 -10.03 -7.54
C TYR A 58 -6.78 -8.55 -7.28
N PHE A 59 -7.94 -8.07 -7.70
CA PHE A 59 -8.41 -6.72 -7.40
C PHE A 59 -9.70 -6.79 -6.59
N ALA A 60 -9.78 -6.02 -5.53
CA ALA A 60 -10.97 -5.85 -4.72
C ALA A 60 -11.31 -4.36 -4.63
N GLU A 61 -12.43 -4.01 -5.24
CA GLU A 61 -12.97 -2.66 -5.16
C GLU A 61 -13.71 -2.46 -3.84
N VAL A 62 -13.54 -1.28 -3.24
CA VAL A 62 -14.12 -0.95 -1.92
C VAL A 62 -14.61 0.50 -1.87
N SER A 63 -15.63 0.74 -1.06
CA SER A 63 -16.29 2.04 -0.90
C SER A 63 -16.33 2.53 0.55
N SER A 64 -15.73 1.80 1.49
CA SER A 64 -15.70 2.17 2.92
C SER A 64 -14.56 1.46 3.68
N THR A 65 -14.24 1.94 4.88
CA THR A 65 -13.28 1.27 5.79
C THR A 65 -13.75 -0.15 6.12
N PHE A 66 -15.06 -0.34 6.29
CA PHE A 66 -15.65 -1.64 6.55
C PHE A 66 -15.49 -2.62 5.37
N GLU A 67 -15.54 -2.13 4.14
CA GLU A 67 -15.31 -2.97 2.96
C GLU A 67 -13.85 -3.39 2.80
N ILE A 68 -12.90 -2.50 3.10
CA ILE A 68 -11.48 -2.89 3.21
C ILE A 68 -11.33 -4.01 4.24
N PHE A 69 -11.97 -3.86 5.40
CA PHE A 69 -11.94 -4.87 6.46
C PHE A 69 -12.51 -6.22 5.99
N LYS A 70 -13.69 -6.22 5.34
CA LYS A 70 -14.30 -7.44 4.77
C LYS A 70 -13.39 -8.10 3.72
N ALA A 71 -12.79 -7.32 2.83
CA ALA A 71 -11.88 -7.84 1.82
C ALA A 71 -10.66 -8.55 2.45
N CYS A 72 -10.15 -8.03 3.57
CA CYS A 72 -9.06 -8.64 4.33
C CYS A 72 -9.45 -9.93 5.07
N LEU A 73 -10.75 -10.23 5.24
CA LEU A 73 -11.21 -11.49 5.83
C LEU A 73 -11.41 -12.60 4.80
N SER A 74 -11.70 -12.24 3.54
CA SER A 74 -12.01 -13.17 2.45
C SER A 74 -10.82 -13.33 1.49
N LEU A 75 -9.63 -13.55 2.04
CA LEU A 75 -8.40 -13.61 1.28
C LEU A 75 -8.23 -14.94 0.53
N PRO A 76 -7.85 -14.91 -0.76
CA PRO A 76 -7.41 -16.11 -1.47
C PRO A 76 -6.28 -16.84 -0.73
N PRO A 77 -6.25 -18.19 -0.75
CA PRO A 77 -5.18 -18.94 -0.12
C PRO A 77 -3.84 -18.71 -0.84
N GLY A 78 -2.74 -18.71 -0.08
CA GLY A 78 -1.39 -18.60 -0.64
C GLY A 78 -0.97 -17.19 -1.09
N LEU A 79 -1.74 -16.16 -0.75
CA LEU A 79 -1.34 -14.77 -0.98
C LEU A 79 0.01 -14.45 -0.31
N ARG A 80 0.85 -13.71 -1.04
CA ARG A 80 2.13 -13.19 -0.56
C ARG A 80 2.08 -11.72 -0.21
N LEU A 81 1.10 -10.98 -0.76
CA LEU A 81 0.94 -9.55 -0.55
C LEU A 81 -0.53 -9.13 -0.51
N ILE A 82 -0.84 -8.22 0.41
CA ILE A 82 -2.02 -7.35 0.39
C ILE A 82 -1.54 -5.92 0.20
N SER A 83 -2.07 -5.23 -0.81
CA SER A 83 -1.85 -3.81 -1.03
C SER A 83 -3.16 -3.06 -0.79
N VAL A 84 -3.15 -1.99 0.01
CA VAL A 84 -4.31 -1.10 0.21
C VAL A 84 -3.95 0.31 -0.26
N ASP A 85 -4.64 0.83 -1.27
CA ASP A 85 -4.31 2.10 -1.95
C ASP A 85 -5.56 2.97 -2.17
N PRO A 86 -5.69 4.15 -1.53
CA PRO A 86 -5.04 4.57 -0.29
C PRO A 86 -5.78 4.05 0.95
N VAL A 87 -5.05 3.57 1.96
CA VAL A 87 -5.66 3.04 3.19
C VAL A 87 -6.45 4.10 3.97
N ASN A 88 -6.06 5.37 3.86
CA ASN A 88 -6.70 6.47 4.59
C ASN A 88 -7.79 7.21 3.78
N GLY A 89 -8.20 6.72 2.62
CA GLY A 89 -9.26 7.32 1.80
C GLY A 89 -10.56 7.50 2.58
N HIS A 90 -11.18 6.37 2.95
CA HIS A 90 -12.46 6.33 3.67
C HIS A 90 -12.37 6.81 5.11
N TYR A 91 -11.27 6.53 5.81
CA TYR A 91 -11.04 7.00 7.17
C TYR A 91 -11.18 8.52 7.31
N ARG A 92 -10.75 9.30 6.31
CA ARG A 92 -10.86 10.77 6.31
C ARG A 92 -12.31 11.24 6.26
N MET A 93 -13.16 10.50 5.55
CA MET A 93 -14.58 10.82 5.39
C MET A 93 -15.38 10.36 6.61
N GLU A 94 -15.19 9.13 7.02
CA GLU A 94 -15.94 8.49 8.12
C GLU A 94 -15.55 9.01 9.51
N ARG A 95 -14.28 9.42 9.69
CA ARG A 95 -13.69 9.90 10.96
C ARG A 95 -13.82 8.92 12.14
N SER A 96 -14.11 7.65 11.89
CA SER A 96 -14.15 6.61 12.93
C SER A 96 -12.74 6.09 13.26
N SER A 97 -12.16 6.62 14.34
CA SER A 97 -10.85 6.15 14.83
C SER A 97 -10.87 4.70 15.32
N LEU A 98 -12.01 4.24 15.86
CA LEU A 98 -12.14 2.87 16.37
C LEU A 98 -12.17 1.86 15.23
N ASP A 99 -12.92 2.12 14.16
CA ASP A 99 -13.00 1.19 13.04
C ASP A 99 -11.69 1.17 12.24
N PHE A 100 -11.04 2.32 12.10
CA PHE A 100 -9.71 2.37 11.52
C PHE A 100 -8.67 1.64 12.39
N LEU A 101 -8.77 1.73 13.72
CA LEU A 101 -7.93 0.95 14.63
C LEU A 101 -8.12 -0.57 14.43
N LYS A 102 -9.37 -1.04 14.29
CA LYS A 102 -9.68 -2.45 14.02
C LYS A 102 -9.07 -2.91 12.70
N LEU A 103 -9.22 -2.11 11.64
CA LEU A 103 -8.60 -2.38 10.34
C LEU A 103 -7.08 -2.48 10.44
N MET A 104 -6.42 -1.51 11.06
CA MET A 104 -4.96 -1.51 11.21
C MET A 104 -4.47 -2.69 12.06
N THR A 105 -5.24 -3.07 13.08
CA THR A 105 -4.94 -4.26 13.91
C THR A 105 -5.05 -5.55 13.09
N LEU A 106 -6.09 -5.69 12.26
CA LEU A 106 -6.23 -6.83 11.35
C LEU A 106 -5.06 -6.92 10.37
N LEU A 107 -4.72 -5.81 9.70
CA LEU A 107 -3.61 -5.76 8.76
C LEU A 107 -2.28 -6.12 9.43
N ARG A 108 -2.05 -5.67 10.68
CA ARG A 108 -0.88 -6.07 11.46
C ARG A 108 -0.88 -7.57 11.74
N SER A 109 -2.01 -8.14 12.17
CA SER A 109 -2.14 -9.57 12.42
C SER A 109 -1.84 -10.39 11.14
N ILE A 110 -2.30 -9.93 9.98
CA ILE A 110 -2.00 -10.55 8.69
C ILE A 110 -0.50 -10.45 8.38
N SER A 111 0.12 -9.29 8.62
CA SER A 111 1.56 -9.12 8.41
C SER A 111 2.42 -10.07 9.26
N GLN A 112 1.94 -10.40 10.46
CA GLN A 112 2.60 -11.31 11.40
C GLN A 112 2.41 -12.78 11.02
N SER A 113 1.41 -13.12 10.20
CA SER A 113 1.22 -14.50 9.69
C SER A 113 2.10 -14.82 8.48
N GLY A 114 2.93 -13.87 8.03
CA GLY A 114 3.89 -14.05 6.94
C GLY A 114 3.44 -13.49 5.59
N ILE A 115 2.23 -12.94 5.50
CA ILE A 115 1.74 -12.24 4.30
C ILE A 115 2.25 -10.79 4.36
N LYS A 116 2.88 -10.28 3.30
CA LYS A 116 3.31 -8.88 3.27
C LYS A 116 2.10 -7.94 3.12
N VAL A 117 2.19 -6.76 3.71
CA VAL A 117 1.16 -5.71 3.65
C VAL A 117 1.81 -4.41 3.22
N LEU A 118 1.36 -3.86 2.09
CA LEU A 118 1.74 -2.54 1.61
C LEU A 118 0.56 -1.58 1.76
N LEU A 119 0.75 -0.49 2.50
CA LEU A 119 -0.25 0.55 2.66
C LEU A 119 0.21 1.81 1.98
N THR A 120 -0.62 2.40 1.13
CA THR A 120 -0.36 3.76 0.64
C THR A 120 -1.22 4.76 1.41
N TRP A 121 -0.67 5.95 1.61
CA TRP A 121 -1.32 7.02 2.35
C TRP A 121 -1.29 8.31 1.54
N ASN A 122 -2.44 8.96 1.45
CA ASN A 122 -2.51 10.29 0.88
C ASN A 122 -2.23 11.35 1.96
N ILE A 123 -1.41 12.33 1.58
CA ILE A 123 -1.15 13.54 2.36
C ILE A 123 -2.33 14.52 2.16
N THR A 124 -2.63 15.29 3.19
CA THR A 124 -3.54 16.45 3.17
C THR A 124 -2.79 17.73 2.76
N TRP A 125 -3.54 18.80 2.46
CA TRP A 125 -3.00 20.10 2.04
C TRP A 125 -1.97 20.76 2.99
N ASN A 126 -1.88 20.31 4.25
CA ASN A 126 -0.92 20.81 5.25
C ASN A 126 0.27 19.87 5.45
N ASP A 127 0.64 19.07 4.44
CA ASP A 127 1.70 18.06 4.49
C ASP A 127 1.53 16.99 5.60
N LYS A 128 0.30 16.82 6.09
CA LYS A 128 -0.05 15.85 7.13
C LYS A 128 -0.75 14.63 6.57
N VAL A 129 -0.39 13.45 7.05
CA VAL A 129 -1.11 12.20 6.78
C VAL A 129 -2.26 12.05 7.78
N SER A 130 -3.50 12.04 7.30
CA SER A 130 -4.63 11.64 8.15
C SER A 130 -4.45 10.19 8.59
N GLY A 131 -4.33 9.99 9.90
CA GLY A 131 -4.01 8.68 10.48
C GLY A 131 -2.51 8.45 10.72
N GLU A 132 -1.65 9.47 10.67
CA GLU A 132 -0.20 9.35 10.90
C GLU A 132 0.15 8.57 12.18
N LYS A 133 -0.57 8.80 13.28
CA LYS A 133 -0.36 8.05 14.53
C LYS A 133 -0.56 6.54 14.34
N PHE A 134 -1.52 6.13 13.53
CA PHE A 134 -1.74 4.73 13.18
C PHE A 134 -0.64 4.22 12.26
N MET A 135 -0.31 4.98 11.21
CA MET A 135 0.79 4.64 10.29
C MET A 135 2.09 4.36 11.05
N ARG A 136 2.50 5.27 11.95
CA ARG A 136 3.70 5.13 12.79
C ARG A 136 3.63 3.98 13.79
N ARG A 137 2.45 3.71 14.33
CA ARG A 137 2.27 2.65 15.34
C ARG A 137 2.31 1.25 14.75
N PHE A 138 1.78 1.06 13.54
CA PHE A 138 1.53 -0.27 12.97
C PHE A 138 2.54 -0.68 11.89
N SER A 139 3.19 0.27 11.23
CA SER A 139 4.17 -0.05 10.18
C SER A 139 5.52 -0.39 10.78
N ASP A 140 6.13 -1.45 10.25
CA ASP A 140 7.54 -1.76 10.51
C ASP A 140 8.45 -0.72 9.83
N ASP A 141 8.01 -0.21 8.68
CA ASP A 141 8.78 0.69 7.85
C ASP A 141 7.89 1.73 7.16
N ILE A 142 8.42 2.93 6.96
CA ILE A 142 7.67 4.05 6.40
C ILE A 142 8.55 4.83 5.43
N PHE A 143 8.06 4.98 4.20
CA PHE A 143 8.74 5.74 3.15
C PHE A 143 7.89 6.90 2.66
N MET A 144 8.55 8.03 2.48
CA MET A 144 8.02 9.17 1.75
C MET A 144 8.37 9.03 0.27
N VAL A 145 7.41 9.25 -0.61
CA VAL A 145 7.65 9.45 -2.04
C VAL A 145 7.92 10.94 -2.27
N ASN A 146 9.17 11.28 -2.58
CA ASN A 146 9.59 12.64 -2.93
C ASN A 146 10.10 12.67 -4.37
N GLY A 147 9.34 13.27 -5.28
CA GLY A 147 9.66 13.24 -6.71
C GLY A 147 9.76 11.80 -7.23
N LYS A 148 10.98 11.37 -7.57
CA LYS A 148 11.29 10.03 -8.09
C LYS A 148 12.06 9.16 -7.09
N THR A 149 12.02 9.51 -5.81
CA THR A 149 12.80 8.84 -4.78
C THR A 149 11.88 8.38 -3.65
N LEU A 150 12.07 7.16 -3.19
CA LEU A 150 11.54 6.67 -1.92
C LEU A 150 12.55 6.95 -0.82
N ILE A 151 12.17 7.67 0.22
CA ILE A 151 13.05 8.08 1.32
C ILE A 151 12.44 7.61 2.64
N GLY A 152 13.18 6.84 3.44
CA GLY A 152 12.71 6.36 4.73
C GLY A 152 13.77 5.57 5.48
N ASN A 153 13.83 5.72 6.80
CA ASN A 153 14.75 4.98 7.67
C ASN A 153 16.22 5.00 7.18
N LEU A 154 16.73 6.20 6.89
CA LEU A 154 18.08 6.47 6.36
C LEU A 154 18.43 5.74 5.06
N ARG A 155 17.41 5.26 4.34
CA ARG A 155 17.55 4.59 3.06
C ARG A 155 16.81 5.37 2.00
N GLU A 156 17.38 5.32 0.80
CA GLU A 156 16.83 5.96 -0.38
C GLU A 156 16.83 4.97 -1.53
N CYS A 157 15.81 5.08 -2.38
CA CYS A 157 15.67 4.27 -3.58
C CYS A 157 15.06 5.13 -4.68
N ASP A 158 15.89 5.50 -5.65
CA ASP A 158 15.43 6.18 -6.85
C ASP A 158 14.66 5.19 -7.73
N PHE A 159 13.51 5.63 -8.23
CA PHE A 159 12.66 4.82 -9.09
C PHE A 159 12.28 5.58 -10.36
N ARG A 160 12.03 4.81 -11.42
CA ARG A 160 11.54 5.32 -12.69
C ARG A 160 10.28 4.59 -13.09
N ILE A 161 9.20 5.35 -13.28
CA ILE A 161 7.95 4.85 -13.86
C ILE A 161 8.11 4.86 -15.38
N THR A 162 7.93 3.71 -16.02
CA THR A 162 7.83 3.58 -17.47
C THR A 162 6.40 3.21 -17.86
N LYS A 163 6.12 3.08 -19.16
CA LYS A 163 4.82 2.62 -19.65
C LYS A 163 4.46 1.23 -19.12
N ASP A 164 5.47 0.39 -18.88
CA ASP A 164 5.25 -1.03 -18.65
C ASP A 164 5.52 -1.49 -17.21
N LYS A 165 6.27 -0.72 -16.41
CA LYS A 165 6.66 -1.10 -15.05
C LYS A 165 7.21 0.09 -14.25
N VAL A 166 7.34 -0.11 -12.94
CA VAL A 166 8.23 0.72 -12.12
C VAL A 166 9.58 0.00 -11.99
N ILE A 167 10.66 0.69 -12.34
CA ILE A 167 12.04 0.22 -12.10
C ILE A 167 12.51 0.87 -10.81
N GLY A 168 12.76 0.08 -9.79
CA GLY A 168 13.20 0.55 -8.49
C GLY A 168 14.72 0.50 -8.29
N CYS A 169 15.17 1.37 -7.40
CA CYS A 169 16.50 1.46 -6.79
C CYS A 169 17.62 1.47 -7.81
N LEU A 170 17.57 2.54 -8.60
CA LEU A 170 18.58 2.97 -9.58
C LEU A 170 19.78 3.61 -8.90
#